data_AF-A0A061P092-F1
#
_entry.id   AF-A0A061P092-F1
#
_cell.length_a   1.000
_cell.length_b   1.000
_cell.length_c   1.000
_cell.angle_alpha   90.00
_cell.angle_beta   90.00
_cell.angle_gamma   90.00
#
_symmetry.space_group_name_H-M   'P 1'
#
loop_
_entity.id
_entity.type
_entity.pdbx_description
1 polymer ?
#
loop_
_entity_poly.entity_id
_entity_poly.type
_entity_poly.pdbx_seq_one_letter_code
_entity_poly.pdbx_strand_id
1 'polypeptide(L)'
;MYKPKDSSTSPRFSGVRTFMRLPNIKTTEDIDFAVLGVPFDTAVSNRTGARYGPAHIRDFSVLLRPYNASQDINIFDHCSGVDYGDIDIIPGNIHRTYERIQEGLKPLLDKEIRPIILGGDHSTSLGTLRAFKEKYGPVALVHFDSHSDTWDNYFGEKYMHGTPFRRAVEEGLIDVDHSIQVGLRGPLYGPEDVTDPRDLGFETILMDEVHDLGVENVLKRIHKRAAGAPVFVSFDIDFVDPAYAPGTGTPEVGGPTSHEALQYVRGLKGLNILGFDLVEVLPAYDNGDITAALASAVAFEMISLVALEKAGRL
;
A
#
# COMPACT_ATOMS: atom_id res chain seq x y z
N MET A 1 7.53 -15.40 -19.08
CA MET A 1 6.81 -14.17 -18.71
C MET A 1 5.35 -14.49 -18.42
N TYR A 2 4.97 -14.34 -17.16
CA TYR A 2 3.61 -14.52 -16.66
C TYR A 2 2.80 -13.25 -16.88
N LYS A 3 1.58 -13.39 -17.39
CA LYS A 3 0.69 -12.28 -17.74
C LYS A 3 -0.78 -12.64 -17.55
N PRO A 4 -1.69 -11.65 -17.47
CA PRO A 4 -3.12 -11.87 -17.31
C PRO A 4 -3.73 -12.75 -18.39
N LYS A 5 -4.79 -13.47 -18.02
CA LYS A 5 -5.63 -14.15 -18.99
C LYS A 5 -6.25 -13.16 -19.97
N ASP A 6 -6.18 -13.47 -21.27
CA ASP A 6 -6.78 -12.66 -22.32
C ASP A 6 -8.31 -12.60 -22.13
N SER A 7 -8.80 -11.39 -21.91
CA SER A 7 -10.22 -11.14 -21.64
C SER A 7 -11.08 -11.07 -22.92
N SER A 8 -10.46 -11.03 -24.10
CA SER A 8 -11.18 -11.13 -25.38
C SER A 8 -11.61 -12.57 -25.71
N THR A 9 -10.88 -13.55 -25.17
CA THR A 9 -11.16 -14.99 -25.36
C THR A 9 -11.81 -15.65 -24.14
N SER A 10 -11.82 -14.99 -22.98
CA SER A 10 -12.52 -15.45 -21.78
C SER A 10 -13.16 -14.29 -21.04
N PRO A 11 -14.49 -14.26 -20.87
CA PRO A 11 -15.18 -13.18 -20.19
C PRO A 11 -14.62 -12.91 -18.78
N ARG A 12 -14.54 -11.63 -18.40
CA ARG A 12 -13.93 -11.17 -17.13
C ARG A 12 -14.64 -11.71 -15.89
N PHE A 13 -15.94 -11.98 -16.00
CA PHE A 13 -16.73 -12.55 -14.90
C PHE A 13 -16.48 -14.06 -14.68
N SER A 14 -15.69 -14.73 -15.54
CA SER A 14 -15.42 -16.18 -15.43
C SER A 14 -13.99 -16.48 -14.92
N GLY A 15 -13.87 -17.59 -14.19
CA GLY A 15 -12.62 -18.13 -13.69
C GLY A 15 -12.37 -17.80 -12.21
N VAL A 16 -11.25 -18.30 -11.69
CA VAL A 16 -10.78 -18.01 -10.33
C VAL A 16 -10.43 -16.53 -10.22
N ARG A 17 -10.76 -15.93 -9.07
CA ARG A 17 -10.56 -14.50 -8.79
C ARG A 17 -9.14 -14.27 -8.26
N THR A 18 -8.26 -13.90 -9.17
CA THR A 18 -6.89 -13.46 -8.89
C THR A 18 -6.73 -12.02 -9.34
N PHE A 19 -5.75 -11.31 -8.77
CA PHE A 19 -5.46 -9.93 -9.12
C PHE A 19 -5.18 -9.80 -10.62
N MET A 20 -5.92 -8.94 -11.32
CA MET A 20 -5.89 -8.76 -12.78
C MET A 20 -6.09 -10.05 -13.59
N ARG A 21 -6.59 -11.15 -13.00
CA ARG A 21 -6.61 -12.48 -13.62
C ARG A 21 -5.22 -13.01 -13.96
N LEU A 22 -4.20 -12.64 -13.17
CA LEU A 22 -2.86 -13.22 -13.22
C LEU A 22 -2.90 -14.70 -12.82
N PRO A 23 -1.94 -15.52 -13.27
CA PRO A 23 -1.83 -16.90 -12.81
C PRO A 23 -1.54 -16.93 -11.30
N ASN A 24 -2.27 -17.79 -10.56
CA ASN A 24 -2.03 -18.04 -9.14
C ASN A 24 -0.93 -19.09 -8.98
N ILE A 25 0.30 -18.65 -8.74
CA ILE A 25 1.49 -19.51 -8.64
C ILE A 25 2.46 -18.90 -7.63
N LYS A 26 2.94 -19.72 -6.68
CA LYS A 26 4.07 -19.38 -5.81
C LYS A 26 5.39 -19.76 -6.50
N THR A 27 6.01 -18.81 -7.21
CA THR A 27 7.31 -18.96 -7.90
C THR A 27 8.16 -17.71 -7.72
N THR A 28 9.47 -17.87 -7.63
CA THR A 28 10.44 -16.77 -7.69
C THR A 28 11.17 -16.68 -9.03
N GLU A 29 10.84 -17.58 -9.96
CA GLU A 29 11.53 -17.70 -11.24
C GLU A 29 10.80 -16.86 -12.30
N ASP A 30 11.57 -16.09 -13.06
CA ASP A 30 11.11 -15.28 -14.21
C ASP A 30 9.94 -14.33 -13.90
N ILE A 31 9.92 -13.72 -12.70
CA ILE A 31 8.96 -12.67 -12.32
C ILE A 31 9.67 -11.41 -11.80
N ASP A 32 9.08 -10.25 -12.06
CA ASP A 32 9.55 -8.95 -11.61
C ASP A 32 8.75 -8.43 -10.42
N PHE A 33 7.48 -8.84 -10.32
CA PHE A 33 6.59 -8.50 -9.21
C PHE A 33 5.69 -9.67 -8.82
N ALA A 34 5.22 -9.66 -7.58
CA ALA A 34 4.26 -10.61 -7.06
C ALA A 34 3.17 -9.87 -6.29
N VAL A 35 1.90 -10.12 -6.63
CA VAL A 35 0.76 -9.60 -5.87
C VAL A 35 0.40 -10.60 -4.78
N LEU A 36 0.31 -10.17 -3.53
CA LEU A 36 -0.02 -11.06 -2.42
C LEU A 36 -0.93 -10.38 -1.40
N GLY A 37 -1.79 -11.15 -0.74
CA GLY A 37 -2.68 -10.63 0.30
C GLY A 37 -2.19 -10.91 1.72
N VAL A 38 -2.50 -10.00 2.65
CA VAL A 38 -2.31 -10.17 4.10
C VAL A 38 -3.67 -9.92 4.80
N PRO A 39 -4.59 -10.91 4.79
CA PRO A 39 -5.98 -10.73 5.23
C PRO A 39 -6.12 -10.71 6.77
N PHE A 40 -5.65 -9.65 7.43
CA PHE A 40 -5.61 -9.51 8.89
C PHE A 40 -6.22 -8.18 9.34
N ASP A 41 -7.12 -8.19 10.32
CA ASP A 41 -7.71 -6.96 10.91
C ASP A 41 -7.91 -7.08 12.43
N THR A 42 -7.08 -7.88 13.12
CA THR A 42 -7.26 -8.11 14.56
C THR A 42 -6.87 -6.87 15.39
N ALA A 43 -6.12 -5.93 14.80
CA ALA A 43 -5.54 -4.79 15.49
C ALA A 43 -6.31 -3.48 15.26
N VAL A 44 -7.47 -3.53 14.62
CA VAL A 44 -8.37 -2.38 14.47
C VAL A 44 -9.00 -2.01 15.81
N SER A 45 -9.15 -0.72 16.05
CA SER A 45 -9.75 -0.20 17.29
C SER A 45 -11.28 -0.01 17.20
N ASN A 46 -11.84 0.01 15.98
CA ASN A 46 -13.25 0.35 15.73
C ASN A 46 -13.94 -0.65 14.78
N ARG A 47 -14.01 -0.35 13.48
CA ARG A 47 -14.72 -1.19 12.49
C ARG A 47 -13.83 -2.33 12.02
N THR A 48 -14.31 -3.56 12.14
CA THR A 48 -13.65 -4.76 11.62
C THR A 48 -14.16 -5.11 10.21
N GLY A 49 -13.37 -5.86 9.45
CA GLY A 49 -13.73 -6.33 8.12
C GLY A 49 -12.60 -6.21 7.08
N ALA A 50 -11.52 -5.48 7.37
CA ALA A 50 -10.40 -5.30 6.44
C ALA A 50 -9.70 -6.63 6.09
N ARG A 51 -9.87 -7.69 6.89
CA ARG A 51 -9.41 -9.06 6.54
C ARG A 51 -9.98 -9.56 5.20
N TYR A 52 -11.10 -9.02 4.74
CA TYR A 52 -11.72 -9.37 3.46
C TYR A 52 -11.27 -8.46 2.30
N GLY A 53 -10.51 -7.41 2.60
CA GLY A 53 -9.98 -6.44 1.63
C GLY A 53 -9.23 -7.09 0.47
N PRO A 54 -8.26 -8.00 0.70
CA PRO A 54 -7.48 -8.60 -0.39
C PRO A 54 -8.34 -9.34 -1.41
N ALA A 55 -9.35 -10.09 -0.95
CA ALA A 55 -10.27 -10.79 -1.84
C ALA A 55 -11.16 -9.81 -2.63
N HIS A 56 -11.68 -8.78 -1.96
CA HIS A 56 -12.53 -7.75 -2.56
C HIS A 56 -11.80 -6.95 -3.65
N ILE A 57 -10.53 -6.59 -3.41
CA ILE A 57 -9.68 -5.95 -4.41
C ILE A 57 -9.44 -6.88 -5.61
N ARG A 58 -9.15 -8.17 -5.38
CA ARG A 58 -9.00 -9.15 -6.46
C ARG A 58 -10.26 -9.27 -7.30
N ASP A 59 -11.42 -9.29 -6.66
CA ASP A 59 -12.71 -9.40 -7.34
C ASP A 59 -12.95 -8.25 -8.32
N PHE A 60 -12.68 -7.01 -7.91
CA PHE A 60 -12.86 -5.86 -8.79
C PHE A 60 -11.74 -5.74 -9.85
N SER A 61 -10.52 -6.17 -9.53
CA SER A 61 -9.34 -6.04 -10.40
C SER A 61 -9.51 -6.72 -11.77
N VAL A 62 -10.48 -7.62 -11.94
CA VAL A 62 -10.77 -8.28 -13.23
C VAL A 62 -11.19 -7.32 -14.34
N LEU A 63 -11.53 -6.06 -14.02
CA LEU A 63 -11.82 -5.00 -14.97
C LEU A 63 -10.57 -4.29 -15.52
N LEU A 64 -9.42 -4.45 -14.89
CA LEU A 64 -8.16 -3.85 -15.31
C LEU A 64 -7.68 -4.40 -16.66
N ARG A 65 -6.92 -3.61 -17.40
CA ARG A 65 -6.38 -3.93 -18.73
C ARG A 65 -4.86 -3.78 -18.70
N PRO A 66 -4.12 -4.49 -19.58
CA PRO A 66 -2.65 -4.48 -19.55
C PRO A 66 -2.02 -3.15 -20.01
N TYR A 67 -2.72 -2.36 -20.83
CA TYR A 67 -2.25 -1.04 -21.27
C TYR A 67 -2.70 0.06 -20.32
N ASN A 68 -1.74 0.76 -19.72
CA ASN A 68 -1.95 1.99 -18.96
C ASN A 68 -1.78 3.19 -19.90
N ALA A 69 -2.91 3.79 -20.32
CA ALA A 69 -2.90 4.93 -21.21
C ALA A 69 -2.34 6.22 -20.56
N SER A 70 -2.51 6.38 -19.24
CA SER A 70 -2.03 7.58 -18.52
C SER A 70 -0.50 7.65 -18.45
N GLN A 71 0.16 6.48 -18.48
CA GLN A 71 1.62 6.37 -18.46
C GLN A 71 2.20 5.87 -19.79
N ASP A 72 1.34 5.68 -20.80
CA ASP A 72 1.65 5.11 -22.12
C ASP A 72 2.56 3.87 -22.05
N ILE A 73 2.09 2.83 -21.34
CA ILE A 73 2.85 1.58 -21.19
C ILE A 73 1.95 0.35 -21.26
N ASN A 74 2.37 -0.64 -22.04
CA ASN A 74 1.81 -1.98 -21.98
C ASN A 74 2.65 -2.80 -20.99
N ILE A 75 2.11 -3.01 -19.79
CA ILE A 75 2.85 -3.53 -18.62
C ILE A 75 3.55 -4.86 -18.96
N PHE A 76 2.82 -5.79 -19.56
CA PHE A 76 3.29 -7.15 -19.80
C PHE A 76 4.11 -7.33 -21.08
N ASP A 77 4.51 -6.24 -21.74
CA ASP A 77 5.59 -6.26 -22.74
C ASP A 77 6.97 -6.09 -22.06
N HIS A 78 7.00 -5.58 -20.83
CA HIS A 78 8.23 -5.19 -20.12
C HIS A 78 8.44 -5.94 -18.81
N CYS A 79 7.37 -6.36 -18.12
CA CYS A 79 7.50 -7.09 -16.85
C CYS A 79 6.58 -8.31 -16.76
N SER A 80 7.02 -9.27 -15.94
CA SER A 80 6.36 -10.53 -15.64
C SER A 80 5.85 -10.53 -14.20
N GLY A 81 4.64 -11.03 -13.96
CA GLY A 81 4.13 -11.12 -12.59
C GLY A 81 3.07 -12.18 -12.37
N VAL A 82 2.84 -12.49 -11.10
CA VAL A 82 1.90 -13.53 -10.64
C VAL A 82 1.03 -13.00 -9.51
N ASP A 83 -0.13 -13.62 -9.32
CA ASP A 83 -0.82 -13.58 -8.03
C ASP A 83 -0.22 -14.69 -7.16
N TYR A 84 0.41 -14.31 -6.06
CA TYR A 84 1.12 -15.19 -5.15
C TYR A 84 0.21 -15.79 -4.06
N GLY A 85 -1.10 -15.51 -4.14
CA GLY A 85 -2.08 -15.87 -3.13
C GLY A 85 -1.96 -15.02 -1.87
N ASP A 86 -2.42 -15.57 -0.75
CA ASP A 86 -2.35 -14.89 0.54
C ASP A 86 -1.25 -15.50 1.43
N ILE A 87 -0.73 -14.67 2.34
CA ILE A 87 0.04 -15.13 3.49
C ILE A 87 -0.95 -15.67 4.54
N ASP A 88 -0.71 -16.89 5.02
CA ASP A 88 -1.51 -17.48 6.09
C ASP A 88 -1.24 -16.74 7.42
N ILE A 89 -2.17 -15.87 7.82
CA ILE A 89 -2.09 -15.09 9.06
C ILE A 89 -2.60 -15.88 10.27
N ILE A 90 -2.37 -15.36 11.48
CA ILE A 90 -2.88 -15.95 12.74
C ILE A 90 -3.91 -14.99 13.34
N PRO A 91 -5.22 -15.22 13.15
CA PRO A 91 -6.25 -14.38 13.74
C PRO A 91 -6.11 -14.34 15.26
N GLY A 92 -6.24 -13.18 15.88
CA GLY A 92 -6.07 -13.05 17.33
C GLY A 92 -4.60 -12.97 17.79
N ASN A 93 -3.61 -13.11 16.90
CA ASN A 93 -2.20 -13.04 17.30
C ASN A 93 -1.35 -12.26 16.29
N ILE A 94 -1.12 -10.99 16.62
CA ILE A 94 -0.37 -10.05 15.79
C ILE A 94 1.12 -10.42 15.66
N HIS A 95 1.75 -10.87 16.74
CA HIS A 95 3.18 -11.23 16.73
C HIS A 95 3.47 -12.41 15.81
N ARG A 96 2.70 -13.49 15.93
CA ARG A 96 2.83 -14.65 15.02
C ARG A 96 2.41 -14.29 13.60
N THR A 97 1.49 -13.37 13.42
CA THR A 97 1.16 -12.83 12.09
C THR A 97 2.36 -12.10 11.48
N TYR A 98 3.10 -11.29 12.26
CA TYR A 98 4.34 -10.67 11.80
C TYR A 98 5.41 -11.68 11.41
N GLU A 99 5.57 -12.78 12.15
CA GLU A 99 6.47 -13.88 11.77
C GLU A 99 6.06 -14.46 10.41
N ARG A 100 4.77 -14.72 10.20
CA ARG A 100 4.23 -15.23 8.92
C ARG A 100 4.44 -14.28 7.75
N ILE A 101 4.29 -12.97 7.97
CA ILE A 101 4.53 -11.95 6.95
C ILE A 101 6.00 -11.97 6.53
N GLN A 102 6.92 -11.99 7.49
CA GLN A 102 8.37 -12.08 7.22
C GLN A 102 8.72 -13.36 6.46
N GLU A 103 8.25 -14.52 6.93
CA GLU A 103 8.44 -15.82 6.26
C GLU A 103 7.91 -15.82 4.82
N GLY A 104 6.72 -15.25 4.60
CA GLY A 104 6.07 -15.21 3.30
C GLY A 104 6.72 -14.27 2.29
N LEU A 105 7.28 -13.15 2.76
CA LEU A 105 7.96 -12.16 1.92
C LEU A 105 9.40 -12.56 1.60
N LYS A 106 10.08 -13.27 2.50
CA LYS A 106 11.51 -13.57 2.38
C LYS A 106 11.92 -14.12 1.00
N PRO A 107 11.24 -15.13 0.40
CA PRO A 107 11.65 -15.67 -0.90
C PRO A 107 11.60 -14.64 -2.03
N LEU A 108 10.64 -13.70 -1.98
CA LEU A 108 10.49 -12.64 -2.96
C LEU A 108 11.59 -11.59 -2.80
N LEU A 109 11.82 -11.14 -1.56
CA LEU A 109 12.82 -10.12 -1.23
C LEU A 109 14.25 -10.62 -1.48
N ASP A 110 14.55 -11.89 -1.17
CA ASP A 110 15.86 -12.50 -1.45
C ASP A 110 16.24 -12.38 -2.93
N LYS A 111 15.23 -12.47 -3.82
CA LYS A 111 15.33 -12.42 -5.28
C LYS A 111 15.05 -11.04 -5.87
N GLU A 112 14.90 -10.01 -5.03
CA GLU A 112 14.62 -8.62 -5.45
C GLU A 112 13.34 -8.47 -6.29
N ILE A 113 12.37 -9.38 -6.07
CA ILE A 113 11.04 -9.32 -6.68
C ILE A 113 10.20 -8.32 -5.89
N ARG A 114 9.50 -7.41 -6.60
CA ARG A 114 8.72 -6.34 -5.97
C ARG A 114 7.39 -6.89 -5.44
N PRO A 115 7.15 -6.89 -4.11
CA PRO A 115 5.86 -7.28 -3.58
C PRO A 115 4.85 -6.14 -3.73
N ILE A 116 3.66 -6.47 -4.24
CA ILE A 116 2.48 -5.62 -4.29
C ILE A 116 1.49 -6.19 -3.29
N ILE A 117 1.49 -5.66 -2.07
CA ILE A 117 0.80 -6.25 -0.93
C ILE A 117 -0.60 -5.64 -0.82
N LEU A 118 -1.61 -6.51 -0.82
CA LEU A 118 -2.99 -6.14 -0.51
C LEU A 118 -3.22 -6.48 0.96
N GLY A 119 -3.26 -5.47 1.81
CA GLY A 119 -3.32 -5.63 3.26
C GLY A 119 -4.72 -5.91 3.79
N GLY A 120 -4.78 -6.03 5.12
CA GLY A 120 -5.99 -5.83 5.90
C GLY A 120 -5.86 -4.50 6.62
N ASP A 121 -5.79 -4.51 7.95
CA ASP A 121 -5.51 -3.29 8.71
C ASP A 121 -4.05 -2.82 8.57
N HIS A 122 -3.80 -1.55 8.90
CA HIS A 122 -2.49 -0.91 8.74
C HIS A 122 -1.41 -1.50 9.68
N SER A 123 -1.80 -2.25 10.71
CA SER A 123 -0.84 -2.89 11.61
C SER A 123 0.06 -3.90 10.87
N THR A 124 -0.40 -4.44 9.75
CA THR A 124 0.31 -5.43 8.93
C THR A 124 1.62 -4.89 8.36
N SER A 125 1.71 -3.57 8.12
CA SER A 125 2.90 -2.91 7.57
C SER A 125 4.12 -3.02 8.48
N LEU A 126 3.95 -3.15 9.81
CA LEU A 126 5.08 -3.40 10.72
C LEU A 126 5.76 -4.74 10.43
N GLY A 127 4.98 -5.80 10.17
CA GLY A 127 5.52 -7.11 9.79
C GLY A 127 6.25 -7.06 8.44
N THR A 128 5.68 -6.31 7.49
CA THR A 128 6.30 -6.05 6.18
C THR A 128 7.64 -5.33 6.34
N LEU A 129 7.69 -4.22 7.07
CA LEU A 129 8.90 -3.43 7.27
C LEU A 129 10.02 -4.20 7.97
N ARG A 130 9.70 -5.12 8.89
CA ARG A 130 10.70 -6.02 9.48
C ARG A 130 11.35 -6.92 8.42
N ALA A 131 10.56 -7.46 7.49
CA ALA A 131 11.06 -8.27 6.38
C ALA A 131 11.95 -7.44 5.43
N PHE A 132 11.55 -6.20 5.14
CA PHE A 132 12.35 -5.28 4.32
C PHE A 132 13.67 -4.93 4.99
N LYS A 133 13.68 -4.65 6.30
CA LYS A 133 14.90 -4.38 7.05
C LYS A 133 15.89 -5.53 6.99
N GLU A 134 15.43 -6.78 7.10
CA GLU A 134 16.29 -7.96 7.03
C GLU A 134 17.08 -8.01 5.71
N LYS A 135 16.45 -7.65 4.58
CA LYS A 135 17.06 -7.70 3.25
C LYS A 135 17.85 -6.43 2.90
N TYR A 136 17.29 -5.25 3.17
CA TYR A 136 17.77 -3.97 2.62
C TYR A 136 18.32 -3.01 3.68
N GLY A 137 18.17 -3.32 4.98
CA GLY A 137 18.32 -2.34 6.04
C GLY A 137 17.13 -1.39 6.12
N PRO A 138 17.22 -0.32 6.94
CA PRO A 138 16.14 0.66 7.06
C PRO A 138 15.79 1.29 5.71
N VAL A 139 14.50 1.44 5.43
CA VAL A 139 13.98 2.02 4.18
C VAL A 139 13.28 3.35 4.44
N ALA A 140 13.28 4.25 3.47
CA ALA A 140 12.44 5.43 3.50
C ALA A 140 10.97 5.04 3.35
N LEU A 141 10.09 5.68 4.12
CA LEU A 141 8.65 5.49 4.04
C LEU A 141 8.02 6.68 3.29
N VAL A 142 7.32 6.39 2.20
CA VAL A 142 6.37 7.33 1.60
C VAL A 142 4.97 6.86 1.97
N HIS A 143 4.32 7.61 2.86
CA HIS A 143 3.07 7.22 3.51
C HIS A 143 1.92 8.14 3.10
N PHE A 144 0.88 7.56 2.51
CA PHE A 144 -0.36 8.26 2.19
C PHE A 144 -1.46 7.76 3.11
N ASP A 145 -1.98 8.64 3.98
CA ASP A 145 -2.94 8.26 5.02
C ASP A 145 -3.65 9.51 5.55
N SER A 146 -4.86 9.33 6.09
CA SER A 146 -5.54 10.36 6.88
C SER A 146 -5.03 10.46 8.33
N HIS A 147 -4.31 9.46 8.81
CA HIS A 147 -3.73 9.33 10.14
C HIS A 147 -2.19 9.23 10.10
N SER A 148 -1.54 9.46 11.24
CA SER A 148 -0.08 9.37 11.33
C SER A 148 0.39 7.97 11.68
N ASP A 149 -0.45 7.14 12.29
CA ASP A 149 -0.14 5.77 12.71
C ASP A 149 1.14 5.65 13.56
N THR A 150 1.38 6.70 14.36
CA THR A 150 2.54 6.87 15.25
C THR A 150 2.16 6.97 16.73
N TRP A 151 0.93 6.61 17.10
CA TRP A 151 0.54 6.58 18.50
C TRP A 151 1.32 5.51 19.27
N ASP A 152 1.41 5.74 20.58
CA ASP A 152 2.11 4.81 21.45
C ASP A 152 1.26 3.57 21.80
N ASN A 153 0.00 3.75 22.18
CA ASN A 153 -0.84 2.61 22.52
C ASN A 153 -2.32 2.97 22.43
N TYR A 154 -3.15 1.94 22.32
CA TYR A 154 -4.58 2.03 22.56
C TYR A 154 -4.92 1.14 23.74
N PHE A 155 -5.60 1.67 24.75
CA PHE A 155 -6.02 0.89 25.92
C PHE A 155 -4.88 0.15 26.66
N GLY A 156 -3.63 0.64 26.55
CA GLY A 156 -2.43 -0.02 27.07
C GLY A 156 -1.76 -1.02 26.11
N GLU A 157 -2.37 -1.31 24.96
CA GLU A 157 -1.86 -2.23 23.93
C GLU A 157 -0.99 -1.50 22.89
N LYS A 158 0.20 -2.05 22.65
CA LYS A 158 1.26 -1.43 21.83
C LYS A 158 1.16 -1.71 20.33
N TYR A 159 0.38 -2.70 19.93
CA TYR A 159 0.31 -3.21 18.55
C TYR A 159 -1.12 -3.13 18.04
N MET A 160 -1.44 -1.98 17.47
CA MET A 160 -2.75 -1.62 16.93
C MET A 160 -2.54 -1.00 15.55
N HIS A 161 -3.61 -0.86 14.77
CA HIS A 161 -3.49 -0.29 13.43
C HIS A 161 -2.92 1.13 13.39
N GLY A 162 -3.14 1.97 14.43
CA GLY A 162 -2.53 3.29 14.53
C GLY A 162 -1.20 3.39 15.28
N THR A 163 -0.51 2.27 15.54
CA THR A 163 0.83 2.26 16.15
C THR A 163 2.00 1.71 15.29
N PRO A 164 1.83 1.21 14.05
CA PRO A 164 2.87 0.46 13.36
C PRO A 164 4.12 1.29 13.10
N PHE A 165 4.00 2.58 12.73
CA PHE A 165 5.15 3.37 12.34
C PHE A 165 5.95 3.87 13.53
N ARG A 166 5.33 4.07 14.70
CA ARG A 166 6.10 4.31 15.94
C ARG A 166 6.96 3.10 16.28
N ARG A 167 6.39 1.89 16.24
CA ARG A 167 7.14 0.64 16.46
C ARG A 167 8.25 0.48 15.43
N ALA A 168 7.98 0.82 14.17
CA ALA A 168 8.96 0.74 13.10
C ALA A 168 10.14 1.71 13.33
N VAL A 169 9.90 2.92 13.86
CA VAL A 169 10.98 3.84 14.26
C VAL A 169 11.77 3.30 15.46
N GLU A 170 11.08 2.85 16.51
CA GLU A 170 11.73 2.29 17.71
C GLU A 170 12.59 1.05 17.41
N GLU A 171 12.17 0.23 16.45
CA GLU A 171 12.90 -0.95 15.97
C GLU A 171 13.96 -0.61 14.91
N GLY A 172 14.06 0.66 14.49
CA GLY A 172 14.97 1.15 13.47
C GLY A 172 14.74 0.50 12.10
N LEU A 173 13.48 0.33 11.69
CA LEU A 173 13.06 -0.22 10.39
C LEU A 173 12.96 0.86 9.31
N ILE A 174 12.80 2.11 9.71
CA ILE A 174 12.57 3.24 8.82
C ILE A 174 13.74 4.22 8.90
N ASP A 175 14.17 4.70 7.75
CA ASP A 175 15.02 5.87 7.61
C ASP A 175 14.17 7.14 7.67
N VAL A 176 14.00 7.68 8.88
CA VAL A 176 13.10 8.82 9.13
C VAL A 176 13.56 10.09 8.39
N ASP A 177 14.87 10.26 8.15
CA ASP A 177 15.45 11.41 7.46
C ASP A 177 15.09 11.47 5.97
N HIS A 178 14.61 10.37 5.41
CA HIS A 178 14.11 10.28 4.03
C HIS A 178 12.61 9.96 3.96
N SER A 179 11.92 9.93 5.11
CA SER A 179 10.51 9.53 5.19
C SER A 179 9.56 10.71 5.26
N ILE A 180 8.37 10.52 4.68
CA ILE A 180 7.32 11.54 4.56
C ILE A 180 5.93 10.92 4.73
N GLN A 181 5.07 11.61 5.48
CA GLN A 181 3.65 11.30 5.65
C GLN A 181 2.80 12.42 5.05
N VAL A 182 1.78 12.04 4.28
CA VAL A 182 0.97 12.96 3.49
C VAL A 182 -0.50 12.67 3.72
N GLY A 183 -1.23 13.69 4.20
CA GLY A 183 -2.69 13.67 4.25
C GLY A 183 -3.33 13.63 5.63
N LEU A 184 -2.52 13.77 6.69
CA LEU A 184 -3.00 13.80 8.08
C LEU A 184 -4.12 14.84 8.23
N ARG A 185 -5.27 14.42 8.73
CA ARG A 185 -6.48 15.24 8.91
C ARG A 185 -7.42 14.63 9.96
N GLY A 186 -8.59 15.25 10.10
CA GLY A 186 -9.61 14.81 11.06
C GLY A 186 -9.42 15.44 12.44
N PRO A 187 -10.40 15.25 13.34
CA PRO A 187 -10.27 15.68 14.73
C PRO A 187 -9.26 14.80 15.46
N LEU A 188 -8.29 15.44 16.12
CA LEU A 188 -7.22 14.79 16.88
C LEU A 188 -7.46 14.93 18.39
N TYR A 189 -6.80 14.11 19.21
CA TYR A 189 -6.91 14.17 20.67
C TYR A 189 -6.15 15.35 21.27
N GLY A 190 -5.04 15.76 20.64
CA GLY A 190 -4.28 16.93 21.04
C GLY A 190 -3.33 17.44 19.95
N PRO A 191 -2.73 18.64 20.12
CA PRO A 191 -1.72 19.16 19.21
C PRO A 191 -0.53 18.22 19.00
N GLU A 192 -0.20 17.43 20.03
CA GLU A 192 0.81 16.39 20.01
C GLU A 192 0.63 15.38 18.87
N ASP A 193 -0.60 15.08 18.45
CA ASP A 193 -0.85 14.13 17.35
C ASP A 193 -0.28 14.61 16.01
N VAL A 194 -0.04 15.92 15.86
CA VAL A 194 0.63 16.52 14.70
C VAL A 194 2.14 16.62 14.91
N THR A 195 2.60 16.83 16.14
CA THR A 195 4.04 17.02 16.42
C THR A 195 4.77 15.70 16.64
N ASP A 196 4.13 14.68 17.20
CA ASP A 196 4.69 13.35 17.46
C ASP A 196 5.36 12.72 16.24
N PRO A 197 4.73 12.62 15.05
CA PRO A 197 5.41 12.10 13.87
C PRO A 197 6.62 12.96 13.46
N ARG A 198 6.57 14.28 13.66
CA ARG A 198 7.69 15.18 13.36
C ARG A 198 8.84 15.01 14.36
N ASP A 199 8.53 14.78 15.64
CA ASP A 199 9.50 14.51 16.69
C ASP A 199 10.17 13.13 16.52
N LEU A 200 9.45 12.18 15.90
CA LEU A 200 10.03 10.91 15.42
C LEU A 200 10.91 11.09 14.18
N GLY A 201 10.87 12.25 13.53
CA GLY A 201 11.72 12.62 12.40
C GLY A 201 11.03 12.60 11.03
N PHE A 202 9.74 12.28 10.93
CA PHE A 202 9.03 12.31 9.64
C PHE A 202 8.83 13.75 9.14
N GLU A 203 8.89 13.95 7.82
CA GLU A 203 8.22 15.11 7.23
C GLU A 203 6.71 14.83 7.19
N THR A 204 5.88 15.67 7.81
CA THR A 204 4.41 15.43 7.89
C THR A 204 3.66 16.60 7.28
N ILE A 205 2.93 16.33 6.19
CA ILE A 205 2.08 17.28 5.45
C ILE A 205 0.61 17.03 5.82
N LEU A 206 -0.02 18.03 6.42
CA LEU A 206 -1.45 18.01 6.73
C LEU A 206 -2.30 18.15 5.46
N MET A 207 -3.53 17.64 5.47
CA MET A 207 -4.39 17.71 4.29
C MET A 207 -4.70 19.15 3.82
N ASP A 208 -4.84 20.11 4.73
CA ASP A 208 -5.02 21.52 4.34
C ASP A 208 -3.82 22.05 3.55
N GLU A 209 -2.60 21.68 3.96
CA GLU A 209 -1.37 22.03 3.22
C GLU A 209 -1.30 21.28 1.88
N VAL A 210 -1.77 20.03 1.82
CA VAL A 210 -1.91 19.27 0.57
C VAL A 210 -2.80 20.02 -0.43
N HIS A 211 -3.95 20.52 0.01
CA HIS A 211 -4.87 21.30 -0.82
C HIS A 211 -4.26 22.62 -1.29
N ASP A 212 -3.57 23.34 -0.40
CA ASP A 212 -2.90 24.61 -0.73
C ASP A 212 -1.75 24.43 -1.73
N LEU A 213 -0.96 23.37 -1.59
CA LEU A 213 0.19 23.09 -2.43
C LEU A 213 -0.21 22.51 -3.80
N GLY A 214 -1.27 21.70 -3.81
CA GLY A 214 -1.66 20.86 -4.94
C GLY A 214 -0.70 19.69 -5.21
N VAL A 215 -1.19 18.72 -5.99
CA VAL A 215 -0.50 17.44 -6.25
C VAL A 215 0.94 17.60 -6.72
N GLU A 216 1.21 18.52 -7.65
CA GLU A 216 2.54 18.72 -8.23
C GLU A 216 3.59 19.12 -7.18
N ASN A 217 3.24 20.04 -6.27
CA ASN A 217 4.19 20.54 -5.28
C ASN A 217 4.38 19.57 -4.12
N VAL A 218 3.33 18.84 -3.75
CA VAL A 218 3.44 17.74 -2.78
C VAL A 218 4.36 16.65 -3.34
N LEU A 219 4.22 16.26 -4.61
CA LEU A 219 5.13 15.33 -5.27
C LEU A 219 6.59 15.81 -5.29
N LYS A 220 6.84 17.10 -5.55
CA LYS A 220 8.20 17.67 -5.45
C LYS A 220 8.79 17.52 -4.05
N ARG A 221 7.97 17.66 -2.99
CA ARG A 221 8.43 17.44 -1.61
C ARG A 221 8.72 15.97 -1.34
N ILE A 222 7.84 15.06 -1.76
CA ILE A 222 8.07 13.61 -1.66
C ILE A 222 9.39 13.24 -2.34
N HIS A 223 9.62 13.68 -3.58
CA HIS A 223 10.85 13.41 -4.32
C HIS A 223 12.10 13.98 -3.64
N LYS A 224 12.00 15.20 -3.12
CA LYS A 224 13.10 15.83 -2.40
C LYS A 224 13.43 15.07 -1.10
N ARG A 225 12.41 14.67 -0.35
CA ARG A 225 12.58 13.99 0.95
C ARG A 225 13.13 12.57 0.77
N ALA A 226 12.57 11.81 -0.17
CA ALA A 226 12.97 10.42 -0.43
C ALA A 226 14.21 10.27 -1.34
N ALA A 227 14.85 11.37 -1.73
CA ALA A 227 15.92 11.38 -2.72
C ALA A 227 17.09 10.45 -2.33
N GLY A 228 17.42 9.50 -3.20
CA GLY A 228 18.57 8.61 -3.04
C GLY A 228 18.38 7.46 -2.04
N ALA A 229 17.23 7.37 -1.37
CA ALA A 229 16.92 6.29 -0.44
C ALA A 229 16.16 5.13 -1.12
N PRO A 230 16.32 3.89 -0.65
CA PRO A 230 15.38 2.82 -0.96
C PRO A 230 14.02 3.11 -0.33
N VAL A 231 12.95 3.07 -1.11
CA VAL A 231 11.61 3.50 -0.68
C VAL A 231 10.68 2.30 -0.54
N PHE A 232 9.97 2.25 0.58
CA PHE A 232 8.74 1.50 0.73
C PHE A 232 7.55 2.47 0.71
N VAL A 233 6.56 2.18 -0.13
CA VAL A 233 5.35 3.01 -0.24
C VAL A 233 4.23 2.32 0.51
N SER A 234 3.61 3.03 1.44
CA SER A 234 2.43 2.54 2.14
C SER A 234 1.25 3.46 1.85
N PHE A 235 0.16 2.86 1.36
CA PHE A 235 -1.03 3.59 0.93
C PHE A 235 -2.24 3.08 1.70
N ASP A 236 -2.68 3.87 2.68
CA ASP A 236 -3.97 3.68 3.31
C ASP A 236 -5.08 4.16 2.38
N ILE A 237 -6.10 3.35 2.16
CA ILE A 237 -7.22 3.74 1.31
C ILE A 237 -8.02 4.92 1.90
N ASP A 238 -7.96 5.12 3.22
CA ASP A 238 -8.59 6.23 3.91
C ASP A 238 -7.86 7.57 3.72
N PHE A 239 -6.67 7.56 3.11
CA PHE A 239 -6.06 8.77 2.57
C PHE A 239 -7.05 9.54 1.71
N VAL A 240 -7.87 8.83 0.93
CA VAL A 240 -8.83 9.36 -0.05
C VAL A 240 -10.17 9.69 0.60
N ASP A 241 -10.83 10.75 0.11
CA ASP A 241 -12.11 11.18 0.68
C ASP A 241 -13.16 10.04 0.63
N PRO A 242 -14.01 9.87 1.68
CA PRO A 242 -15.04 8.84 1.74
C PRO A 242 -16.07 8.88 0.61
N ALA A 243 -16.19 10.00 -0.12
CA ALA A 243 -16.99 10.06 -1.35
C ALA A 243 -16.45 9.12 -2.46
N TYR A 244 -15.17 8.76 -2.40
CA TYR A 244 -14.49 7.89 -3.36
C TYR A 244 -13.98 6.59 -2.74
N ALA A 245 -13.71 6.58 -1.42
CA ALA A 245 -13.26 5.41 -0.66
C ALA A 245 -14.12 5.18 0.62
N PRO A 246 -15.44 4.94 0.50
CA PRO A 246 -16.30 4.76 1.68
C PRO A 246 -16.01 3.46 2.46
N GLY A 247 -15.41 2.47 1.81
CA GLY A 247 -15.11 1.16 2.37
C GLY A 247 -13.82 1.14 3.18
N THR A 248 -13.78 1.86 4.29
CA THR A 248 -12.65 1.86 5.25
C THR A 248 -13.13 1.90 6.70
N GLY A 249 -12.23 1.54 7.63
CA GLY A 249 -12.51 1.49 9.06
C GLY A 249 -12.67 2.87 9.72
N THR A 250 -11.84 3.83 9.31
CA THR A 250 -11.67 5.15 9.93
C THR A 250 -11.79 6.28 8.91
N PRO A 251 -12.96 6.48 8.27
CA PRO A 251 -13.09 7.48 7.22
C PRO A 251 -13.00 8.91 7.75
N GLU A 252 -12.07 9.70 7.20
CA GLU A 252 -11.97 11.14 7.45
C GLU A 252 -12.34 11.95 6.21
N VAL A 253 -13.27 12.90 6.33
CA VAL A 253 -13.70 13.76 5.20
C VAL A 253 -12.66 14.82 4.85
N GLY A 254 -12.77 15.40 3.65
CA GLY A 254 -11.87 16.46 3.18
C GLY A 254 -10.58 15.92 2.56
N GLY A 255 -10.56 14.65 2.16
CA GLY A 255 -9.42 14.03 1.48
C GLY A 255 -9.33 14.42 -0.01
N PRO A 256 -8.31 13.91 -0.74
CA PRO A 256 -8.23 14.03 -2.17
C PRO A 256 -9.32 13.20 -2.86
N THR A 257 -9.58 13.56 -4.11
CA THR A 257 -10.39 12.76 -5.03
C THR A 257 -9.67 11.49 -5.47
N SER A 258 -10.41 10.53 -6.04
CA SER A 258 -9.81 9.35 -6.68
C SER A 258 -8.85 9.72 -7.82
N HIS A 259 -9.07 10.85 -8.50
CA HIS A 259 -8.18 11.33 -9.55
C HIS A 259 -6.81 11.73 -8.99
N GLU A 260 -6.81 12.56 -7.94
CA GLU A 260 -5.59 13.05 -7.29
C GLU A 260 -4.81 11.91 -6.65
N ALA A 261 -5.49 10.95 -6.01
CA ALA A 261 -4.88 9.73 -5.49
C ALA A 261 -4.06 8.98 -6.56
N LEU A 262 -4.64 8.78 -7.75
CA LEU A 262 -3.91 8.16 -8.86
C LEU A 262 -2.76 9.03 -9.39
N GLN A 263 -2.90 10.37 -9.36
CA GLN A 263 -1.81 11.27 -9.73
C GLN A 263 -0.64 11.19 -8.74
N TYR A 264 -0.90 11.06 -7.43
CA TYR A 264 0.15 10.85 -6.43
C TYR A 264 0.96 9.59 -6.74
N VAL A 265 0.28 8.47 -6.94
CA VAL A 265 0.93 7.18 -7.23
C VAL A 265 1.74 7.25 -8.52
N ARG A 266 1.17 7.76 -9.62
CA ARG A 266 1.88 7.97 -10.89
C ARG A 266 3.11 8.88 -10.73
N GLY A 267 2.98 9.90 -9.88
CA GLY A 267 4.01 10.88 -9.61
C GLY A 267 5.21 10.33 -8.84
N LEU A 268 5.11 9.14 -8.24
CA LEU A 268 6.25 8.47 -7.58
C LEU A 268 7.29 7.95 -8.59
N LYS A 269 7.00 8.02 -9.89
CA LYS A 269 7.94 7.72 -10.97
C LYS A 269 9.29 8.40 -10.72
N GLY A 270 10.37 7.60 -10.73
CA GLY A 270 11.75 8.05 -10.52
C GLY A 270 12.30 7.75 -9.12
N LEU A 271 11.45 7.37 -8.17
CA LEU A 271 11.88 6.86 -6.87
C LEU A 271 12.36 5.40 -6.96
N ASN A 272 13.30 5.02 -6.08
CA ASN A 272 13.76 3.65 -5.93
C ASN A 272 12.80 2.84 -5.06
N ILE A 273 11.63 2.47 -5.61
CA ILE A 273 10.59 1.76 -4.88
C ILE A 273 10.90 0.27 -4.83
N LEU A 274 11.12 -0.25 -3.62
CA LEU A 274 11.40 -1.67 -3.37
C LEU A 274 10.15 -2.50 -3.13
N GLY A 275 9.06 -1.88 -2.69
CA GLY A 275 7.80 -2.55 -2.41
C GLY A 275 6.69 -1.59 -2.03
N PHE A 276 5.49 -2.16 -1.92
CA PHE A 276 4.27 -1.41 -1.72
C PHE A 276 3.23 -2.22 -0.95
N ASP A 277 2.49 -1.57 -0.06
CA ASP A 277 1.22 -2.08 0.46
C ASP A 277 0.05 -1.11 0.26
N LEU A 278 -1.14 -1.70 0.11
CA LEU A 278 -2.43 -1.02 0.12
C LEU A 278 -3.30 -1.62 1.21
N VAL A 279 -3.72 -0.82 2.18
CA VAL A 279 -4.37 -1.29 3.42
C VAL A 279 -5.76 -0.67 3.62
N GLU A 280 -6.46 -1.13 4.66
CA GLU A 280 -7.73 -0.65 5.20
C GLU A 280 -8.95 -0.72 4.26
N VAL A 281 -8.87 -1.47 3.15
CA VAL A 281 -10.05 -1.77 2.33
C VAL A 281 -11.01 -2.67 3.10
N LEU A 282 -12.18 -2.13 3.42
CA LEU A 282 -13.23 -2.75 4.21
C LEU A 282 -14.49 -2.97 3.35
N PRO A 283 -14.73 -4.21 2.86
CA PRO A 283 -15.81 -4.48 1.91
C PRO A 283 -17.22 -4.20 2.45
N ALA A 284 -17.46 -4.41 3.75
CA ALA A 284 -18.80 -4.23 4.34
C ALA A 284 -19.30 -2.77 4.31
N TYR A 285 -18.41 -1.81 4.11
CA TYR A 285 -18.74 -0.38 3.98
C TYR A 285 -18.51 0.14 2.55
N ASP A 286 -18.08 -0.72 1.63
CA ASP A 286 -17.85 -0.33 0.25
C ASP A 286 -19.18 -0.35 -0.53
N ASN A 287 -19.62 0.83 -0.98
CA ASN A 287 -20.89 0.99 -1.67
C ASN A 287 -20.67 1.01 -3.18
N GLY A 288 -21.13 -0.04 -3.88
CA GLY A 288 -20.95 -0.16 -5.33
C GLY A 288 -19.52 -0.49 -5.75
N ASP A 289 -18.74 -1.08 -4.84
CA ASP A 289 -17.35 -1.52 -5.04
C ASP A 289 -16.38 -0.40 -5.44
N ILE A 290 -16.72 0.87 -5.16
CA ILE A 290 -15.91 2.02 -5.61
C ILE A 290 -14.57 2.10 -4.88
N THR A 291 -14.51 1.61 -3.64
CA THR A 291 -13.26 1.52 -2.88
C THR A 291 -12.37 0.42 -3.46
N ALA A 292 -12.92 -0.76 -3.76
CA ALA A 292 -12.19 -1.81 -4.47
C ALA A 292 -11.73 -1.38 -5.86
N ALA A 293 -12.55 -0.59 -6.57
CA ALA A 293 -12.19 -0.01 -7.85
C ALA A 293 -10.94 0.86 -7.75
N LEU A 294 -10.96 1.81 -6.81
CA LEU A 294 -9.82 2.69 -6.55
C LEU A 294 -8.59 1.90 -6.09
N ALA A 295 -8.75 1.01 -5.12
CA ALA A 295 -7.65 0.20 -4.60
C ALA A 295 -6.98 -0.66 -5.69
N SER A 296 -7.78 -1.30 -6.54
CA SER A 296 -7.26 -2.06 -7.68
C SER A 296 -6.51 -1.17 -8.68
N ALA A 297 -6.98 0.07 -8.89
CA ALA A 297 -6.32 1.04 -9.76
C ALA A 297 -5.01 1.56 -9.16
N VAL A 298 -4.94 1.82 -7.85
CA VAL A 298 -3.72 2.22 -7.15
C VAL A 298 -2.65 1.13 -7.29
N ALA A 299 -2.99 -0.13 -6.97
CA ALA A 299 -2.08 -1.26 -7.15
C ALA A 299 -1.63 -1.44 -8.62
N PHE A 300 -2.51 -1.18 -9.58
CA PHE A 300 -2.18 -1.18 -11.01
C PHE A 300 -1.20 -0.06 -11.40
N GLU A 301 -1.33 1.14 -10.86
CA GLU A 301 -0.38 2.22 -11.08
C GLU A 301 1.00 1.88 -10.50
N MET A 302 1.06 1.22 -9.33
CA MET A 302 2.31 0.72 -8.76
C MET A 302 2.99 -0.33 -9.65
N ILE A 303 2.23 -1.29 -10.19
CA ILE A 303 2.75 -2.26 -11.17
C ILE A 303 3.23 -1.55 -12.45
N SER A 304 2.55 -0.48 -12.85
CA SER A 304 2.97 0.33 -14.00
C SER A 304 4.33 1.01 -13.77
N LEU A 305 4.63 1.45 -12.54
CA LEU A 305 5.95 1.98 -12.19
C LEU A 305 7.05 0.92 -12.30
N VAL A 306 6.78 -0.32 -11.85
CA VAL A 306 7.70 -1.46 -12.03
C VAL A 306 7.95 -1.71 -13.51
N ALA A 307 6.90 -1.68 -14.35
CA ALA A 307 7.03 -1.86 -15.79
C ALA A 307 7.85 -0.74 -16.44
N LEU A 308 7.67 0.52 -16.02
CA LEU A 308 8.44 1.65 -16.54
C LEU A 308 9.93 1.53 -16.20
N GLU A 309 10.27 1.06 -15.01
CA GLU A 309 11.66 0.78 -14.62
C GLU A 309 12.28 -0.27 -15.55
N LYS A 310 11.57 -1.39 -15.75
CA LYS A 310 12.03 -2.49 -16.61
C LYS A 310 12.14 -2.07 -18.09
N ALA A 311 11.34 -1.09 -18.51
CA ALA A 311 11.43 -0.47 -19.82
C ALA A 311 12.56 0.58 -19.94
N GLY A 312 13.27 0.92 -18.86
CA GLY A 312 14.29 1.98 -18.84
C GLY A 312 13.70 3.38 -19.01
N ARG A 313 12.48 3.61 -18.52
CA ARG A 313 11.70 4.84 -18.71
C ARG A 313 11.48 5.64 -17.42
N LEU A 314 12.13 5.28 -16.31
CA LEU A 314 12.13 6.07 -15.06
C LEU A 314 13.09 7.25 -15.14
#